data_AF-E1YB02-F1
#
_entry.id   AF-E1YB02-F1
#
_cell.length_a   1.000
_cell.length_b   1.000
_cell.length_c   1.000
_cell.angle_alpha   90.00
_cell.angle_beta   90.00
_cell.angle_gamma   90.00
#
_symmetry.space_group_name_H-M   'P 1'
#
loop_
_entity.id
_entity.type
_entity.pdbx_description
1 polymer ?
#
loop_
_entity_poly.entity_id
_entity_poly.type
_entity_poly.pdbx_seq_one_letter_code
_entity_poly.pdbx_strand_id
1 'polypeptide(L)'
;MIKRESDLSIVRQCQIVGISRTSMYYEPKPISSKDLELMRLIDEIHLRCPFYGSRRLRDKLNENGHNVGRGHVTTLMRKMGIEALYRKPRLSEPHPGHKIYPYLLRDMEITKANQVWSIDITYIPMAKGFCYLVAIMDWASRRVLSWRLSNTMDTSFCADALEEAIIRFGKPDIFNTDQGSQFTSEAFTKILNTNNIRISMDGKGRWKDNIYIERLWWSVKYEEVYLKAYGSIAEARQEIKNYFELWPIDLADPIIYNKHHEQQYWG
;
A
#
# COMPACT_ATOMS: atom_id res chain seq x y z
N MET A 1 -0.50 -30.33 -12.03
CA MET A 1 -1.69 -29.81 -12.75
C MET A 1 -2.79 -30.85 -12.63
N ILE A 2 -3.95 -30.48 -12.07
CA ILE A 2 -5.10 -31.39 -11.89
C ILE A 2 -5.80 -31.58 -13.24
N LYS A 3 -6.01 -32.81 -13.68
CA LYS A 3 -6.58 -33.17 -14.99
C LYS A 3 -7.94 -33.83 -14.79
N ARG A 4 -8.95 -33.38 -15.54
CA ARG A 4 -10.31 -33.99 -15.52
C ARG A 4 -10.32 -35.39 -16.11
N GLU A 5 -9.45 -35.65 -17.08
CA GLU A 5 -9.24 -36.94 -17.74
C GLU A 5 -8.06 -37.69 -17.09
N SER A 6 -8.20 -38.03 -15.80
CA SER A 6 -7.19 -38.79 -15.06
C SER A 6 -7.86 -39.97 -14.36
N ASP A 7 -7.13 -41.07 -14.23
CA ASP A 7 -7.55 -42.24 -13.45
C ASP A 7 -7.78 -41.93 -11.97
N LEU A 8 -7.29 -40.78 -11.48
CA LEU A 8 -7.50 -40.30 -10.13
C LEU A 8 -8.69 -39.34 -10.06
N SER A 9 -9.56 -39.52 -9.07
CA SER A 9 -10.65 -38.57 -8.82
C SER A 9 -10.12 -37.16 -8.53
N ILE A 10 -10.86 -36.13 -8.94
CA ILE A 10 -10.50 -34.72 -8.67
C ILE A 10 -10.21 -34.49 -7.18
N VAL A 11 -10.94 -35.16 -6.29
CA VAL A 11 -10.73 -35.13 -4.84
C VAL A 11 -9.33 -35.62 -4.47
N ARG A 12 -8.92 -36.76 -5.02
CA ARG A 12 -7.61 -37.35 -4.74
C ARG A 12 -6.48 -36.50 -5.31
N GLN A 13 -6.67 -35.93 -6.50
CA GLN A 13 -5.72 -34.99 -7.10
C GLN A 13 -5.58 -33.70 -6.27
N CYS A 14 -6.69 -33.15 -5.76
CA CYS A 14 -6.68 -31.98 -4.87
C CYS A 14 -5.95 -32.27 -3.55
N GLN A 15 -6.15 -33.45 -2.96
CA GLN A 15 -5.44 -33.89 -1.75
C GLN A 15 -3.94 -34.04 -1.99
N ILE A 16 -3.53 -34.64 -3.10
CA ILE A 16 -2.11 -34.83 -3.45
C ILE A 16 -1.40 -33.49 -3.66
N VAL A 17 -2.07 -32.52 -4.27
CA VAL A 17 -1.51 -31.18 -4.56
C VAL A 17 -1.72 -30.19 -3.38
N GLY A 18 -2.43 -30.61 -2.33
CA GLY A 18 -2.65 -29.78 -1.13
C GLY A 18 -3.58 -28.58 -1.36
N ILE A 19 -4.48 -28.64 -2.36
CA ILE A 19 -5.42 -27.55 -2.68
C ILE A 19 -6.87 -27.92 -2.35
N SER A 20 -7.68 -26.93 -1.98
CA SER A 20 -9.11 -27.18 -1.72
C SER A 20 -9.85 -27.52 -3.02
N ARG A 21 -10.79 -28.47 -2.96
CA ARG A 21 -11.64 -28.82 -4.11
C ARG A 21 -12.38 -27.61 -4.69
N THR A 22 -12.79 -26.68 -3.83
CA THR A 22 -13.52 -25.47 -4.22
C THR A 22 -12.67 -24.55 -5.11
N SER A 23 -11.36 -24.50 -4.87
CA SER A 23 -10.39 -23.75 -5.68
C SER A 23 -10.30 -24.25 -7.12
N MET A 24 -10.64 -25.52 -7.40
CA MET A 24 -10.66 -26.07 -8.77
C MET A 24 -11.78 -25.52 -9.66
N TYR A 25 -12.85 -25.03 -9.05
CA TYR A 25 -13.98 -24.43 -9.77
C TYR A 25 -13.94 -22.91 -9.75
N TYR A 26 -12.97 -22.34 -9.04
CA TYR A 26 -12.80 -20.90 -8.95
C TYR A 26 -12.07 -20.39 -10.18
N GLU A 27 -12.81 -19.78 -11.10
CA GLU A 27 -12.22 -18.95 -12.14
C GLU A 27 -12.02 -17.53 -11.59
N PRO A 28 -10.78 -16.99 -11.61
CA PRO A 28 -10.54 -15.61 -11.24
C PRO A 28 -11.35 -14.69 -12.16
N LYS A 29 -12.42 -14.09 -11.62
CA LYS A 29 -13.19 -13.11 -12.39
C LYS A 29 -12.38 -11.83 -12.49
N PRO A 30 -12.10 -11.34 -13.72
CA PRO A 30 -11.49 -10.04 -13.88
C PRO A 30 -12.41 -8.98 -13.29
N ILE A 31 -11.80 -7.92 -12.77
CA ILE A 31 -12.56 -6.80 -12.23
C ILE A 31 -13.26 -6.11 -13.39
N SER A 32 -14.55 -5.81 -13.21
CA SER A 32 -15.36 -5.19 -14.26
C SER A 32 -14.82 -3.79 -14.58
N SER A 33 -15.02 -3.31 -15.82
CA SER A 33 -14.65 -1.94 -16.21
C SER A 33 -15.28 -0.89 -15.28
N LYS A 34 -16.55 -1.10 -14.90
CA LYS A 34 -17.26 -0.27 -13.92
C LYS A 34 -16.57 -0.27 -12.55
N ASP A 35 -16.10 -1.41 -12.08
CA ASP A 35 -15.37 -1.47 -10.80
C ASP A 35 -14.01 -0.81 -10.89
N LEU A 36 -13.29 -0.92 -12.01
CA LEU A 36 -12.02 -0.21 -12.22
C LEU A 36 -12.22 1.31 -12.21
N GLU A 37 -13.28 1.80 -12.84
CA GLU A 37 -13.67 3.21 -12.79
C GLU A 37 -13.97 3.66 -11.36
N LEU A 38 -14.80 2.91 -10.62
CA LEU A 38 -15.10 3.19 -9.22
C LEU A 38 -13.83 3.18 -8.36
N MET A 39 -12.92 2.25 -8.58
CA MET A 39 -11.65 2.17 -7.85
C MET A 39 -10.79 3.41 -8.10
N ARG A 40 -10.65 3.85 -9.37
CA ARG A 40 -9.94 5.08 -9.70
C ARG A 40 -10.54 6.29 -8.96
N LEU A 41 -11.86 6.43 -8.98
CA LEU A 41 -12.55 7.53 -8.31
C LEU A 41 -12.39 7.46 -6.77
N ILE A 42 -12.49 6.27 -6.19
CA ILE A 42 -12.27 6.07 -4.75
C ILE A 42 -10.88 6.56 -4.36
N ASP A 43 -9.87 6.25 -5.16
CA ASP A 43 -8.49 6.66 -4.90
C ASP A 43 -8.25 8.15 -5.03
N GLU A 44 -8.77 8.75 -6.11
CA GLU A 44 -8.69 10.21 -6.29
C GLU A 44 -9.40 10.96 -5.16
N ILE A 45 -10.50 10.43 -4.62
CA ILE A 45 -11.16 10.99 -3.45
C ILE A 45 -10.34 10.72 -2.19
N HIS A 46 -9.78 9.52 -2.04
CA HIS A 46 -9.01 9.12 -0.86
C HIS A 46 -7.72 9.92 -0.70
N LEU A 47 -6.99 10.19 -1.79
CA LEU A 47 -5.81 11.06 -1.78
C LEU A 47 -6.15 12.45 -1.19
N ARG A 48 -7.31 13.01 -1.56
CA ARG A 48 -7.79 14.33 -1.09
C ARG A 48 -8.36 14.29 0.32
N CYS A 49 -9.13 13.25 0.60
CA CYS A 49 -9.93 13.09 1.80
C CYS A 49 -9.62 11.73 2.45
N PRO A 50 -8.40 11.52 2.99
CA PRO A 50 -7.99 10.21 3.49
C PRO A 50 -8.84 9.73 4.68
N PHE A 51 -9.50 10.64 5.39
CA PHE A 51 -10.43 10.37 6.48
C PHE A 51 -11.82 9.87 6.03
N TYR A 52 -12.10 9.80 4.72
CA TYR A 52 -13.38 9.31 4.22
C TYR A 52 -13.45 7.78 4.25
N GLY A 53 -14.27 7.26 5.16
CA GLY A 53 -14.67 5.85 5.17
C GLY A 53 -15.68 5.50 4.07
N SER A 54 -15.99 4.21 3.95
CA SER A 54 -16.89 3.68 2.91
C SER A 54 -18.26 4.33 2.83
N ARG A 55 -18.76 4.92 3.92
CA ARG A 55 -20.01 5.71 3.92
C ARG A 55 -19.87 7.00 3.11
N ARG A 56 -18.88 7.84 3.45
CA ARG A 56 -18.65 9.12 2.76
C ARG A 56 -18.20 8.92 1.32
N LEU A 57 -17.38 7.90 1.06
CA LEU A 57 -16.99 7.54 -0.30
C LEU A 57 -18.21 7.13 -1.14
N ARG A 58 -19.10 6.29 -0.60
CA ARG A 58 -20.37 5.95 -1.27
C ARG A 58 -21.17 7.21 -1.60
N ASP A 59 -21.35 8.09 -0.63
CA ASP A 59 -22.15 9.32 -0.83
C ASP A 59 -21.54 10.19 -1.93
N LYS A 60 -20.21 10.35 -1.93
CA LYS A 60 -19.52 11.13 -2.95
C LYS A 60 -19.59 10.50 -4.35
N LEU A 61 -19.51 9.17 -4.45
CA LEU A 61 -19.69 8.45 -5.70
C LEU A 61 -21.13 8.59 -6.23
N ASN A 62 -22.13 8.51 -5.35
CA ASN A 62 -23.54 8.69 -5.72
C ASN A 62 -23.85 10.15 -6.15
N GLU A 63 -23.25 11.15 -5.49
CA GLU A 63 -23.32 12.56 -5.92
C GLU A 63 -22.80 12.74 -7.35
N ASN A 64 -21.79 11.96 -7.74
CA ASN A 64 -21.22 11.95 -9.09
C ASN A 64 -21.99 11.02 -10.05
N GLY A 65 -23.18 10.52 -9.67
CA GLY A 65 -24.04 9.70 -10.54
C GLY A 65 -23.76 8.19 -10.52
N HIS A 66 -22.78 7.72 -9.73
CA HIS A 66 -22.47 6.29 -9.65
C HIS A 66 -23.34 5.61 -8.59
N ASN A 67 -24.52 5.09 -8.96
CA ASN A 67 -25.41 4.36 -8.04
C ASN A 67 -24.72 3.09 -7.47
N VAL A 68 -24.12 3.22 -6.28
CA VAL A 68 -23.31 2.19 -5.64
C VAL A 68 -23.66 2.02 -4.16
N GLY A 69 -23.65 0.77 -3.69
CA GLY A 69 -23.87 0.41 -2.29
C GLY A 69 -22.60 0.49 -1.44
N ARG A 70 -22.75 0.80 -0.14
CA ARG A 70 -21.63 0.86 0.83
C ARG A 70 -20.82 -0.44 0.90
N GLY A 71 -21.50 -1.59 0.83
CA GLY A 71 -20.84 -2.91 0.88
C GLY A 71 -19.88 -3.09 -0.30
N HIS A 72 -20.29 -2.66 -1.48
CA HIS A 72 -19.46 -2.70 -2.69
C HIS A 72 -18.24 -1.79 -2.56
N VAL A 73 -18.44 -0.53 -2.12
CA VAL A 73 -17.32 0.40 -1.83
C VAL A 73 -16.35 -0.20 -0.83
N THR A 74 -16.85 -0.86 0.22
CA THR A 74 -16.00 -1.52 1.23
C THR A 74 -15.17 -2.66 0.62
N THR A 75 -15.76 -3.44 -0.28
CA THR A 75 -15.06 -4.49 -1.02
C THR A 75 -13.96 -3.93 -1.92
N LEU A 76 -14.26 -2.84 -2.65
CA LEU A 76 -13.28 -2.17 -3.52
C LEU A 76 -12.13 -1.57 -2.70
N MET A 77 -12.43 -0.84 -1.62
CA MET A 77 -11.42 -0.32 -0.69
C MET A 77 -10.48 -1.43 -0.19
N ARG A 78 -11.04 -2.57 0.23
CA ARG A 78 -10.24 -3.71 0.69
C ARG A 78 -9.34 -4.27 -0.41
N LYS A 79 -9.84 -4.38 -1.65
CA LYS A 79 -9.02 -4.80 -2.81
C LYS A 79 -7.89 -3.82 -3.09
N MET A 80 -8.12 -2.53 -2.87
CA MET A 80 -7.13 -1.47 -3.09
C MET A 80 -6.10 -1.35 -1.95
N GLY A 81 -6.36 -1.98 -0.81
CA GLY A 81 -5.57 -1.75 0.41
C GLY A 81 -5.85 -0.39 1.06
N ILE A 82 -6.92 0.30 0.67
CA ILE A 82 -7.26 1.62 1.18
C ILE A 82 -8.12 1.50 2.43
N GLU A 83 -7.73 2.23 3.47
CA GLU A 83 -8.53 2.41 4.68
C GLU A 83 -8.64 3.89 5.05
N ALA A 84 -9.75 4.26 5.67
CA ALA A 84 -9.92 5.62 6.13
C ALA A 84 -9.01 5.96 7.33
N LEU A 85 -8.24 7.03 7.19
CA LEU A 85 -7.35 7.57 8.19
C LEU A 85 -8.13 8.45 9.17
N TYR A 86 -8.61 7.87 10.27
CA TYR A 86 -9.18 8.61 11.39
C TYR A 86 -8.95 7.85 12.70
N ARG A 87 -9.10 8.55 13.83
CA ARG A 87 -9.01 7.94 15.16
C ARG A 87 -10.17 6.96 15.35
N LYS A 88 -9.92 5.67 15.10
CA LYS A 88 -10.91 4.61 15.31
C LYS A 88 -11.16 4.44 16.82
N PRO A 89 -12.43 4.38 17.28
CA PRO A 89 -12.72 3.93 18.65
C PRO A 89 -12.17 2.51 18.85
N ARG A 90 -11.71 2.19 20.06
CA ARG A 90 -11.18 0.85 20.38
C ARG A 90 -12.34 -0.15 20.44
N LEU A 91 -12.63 -0.80 19.31
CA LEU A 91 -13.79 -1.68 19.15
C LEU A 91 -13.43 -3.18 19.11
N SER A 92 -12.15 -3.54 19.20
CA SER A 92 -11.72 -4.95 19.20
C SER A 92 -10.41 -5.14 19.97
N GLU A 93 -10.32 -6.27 20.68
CA GLU A 93 -9.05 -6.81 21.17
C GLU A 93 -8.19 -7.28 19.97
N PRO A 94 -6.86 -7.10 19.99
CA PRO A 94 -5.99 -7.58 18.92
C PRO A 94 -6.09 -9.10 18.76
N HIS A 95 -6.09 -9.62 17.52
CA HIS A 95 -5.97 -11.05 17.29
C HIS A 95 -4.65 -11.58 17.89
N PRO A 96 -4.67 -12.68 18.67
CA PRO A 96 -3.46 -13.28 19.23
C PRO A 96 -2.63 -13.89 18.10
N GLY A 97 -1.61 -13.16 17.64
CA GLY A 97 -0.70 -13.65 16.59
C GLY A 97 0.19 -12.57 15.98
N HIS A 98 -0.28 -11.33 15.88
CA HIS A 98 0.54 -10.22 15.38
C HIS A 98 1.35 -9.59 16.51
N LYS A 99 2.68 -9.70 16.42
CA LYS A 99 3.59 -9.03 17.35
C LYS A 99 3.45 -7.52 17.16
N ILE A 100 2.94 -6.85 18.20
CA ILE A 100 2.82 -5.39 18.24
C ILE A 100 4.17 -4.83 18.67
N TYR A 101 4.74 -3.95 17.85
CA TYR A 101 5.98 -3.23 18.18
C TYR A 101 5.67 -1.85 18.77
N PRO A 102 6.50 -1.36 19.71
CA PRO A 102 6.34 -0.02 20.25
C PRO A 102 6.62 1.02 19.17
N TYR A 103 5.97 2.16 19.29
CA TYR A 103 6.28 3.32 18.46
C TYR A 103 7.52 4.04 19.02
N LEU A 104 8.56 4.20 18.19
CA LEU A 104 9.88 4.67 18.63
C LEU A 104 10.20 6.12 18.24
N LEU A 105 9.38 6.75 17.39
CA LEU A 105 9.69 8.07 16.83
C LEU A 105 9.19 9.24 17.70
N ARG A 106 8.71 8.96 18.92
CA ARG A 106 8.18 10.00 19.79
C ARG A 106 9.31 10.90 20.27
N ASP A 107 9.14 12.21 20.09
CA ASP A 107 10.10 13.25 20.48
C ASP A 107 11.49 13.08 19.84
N MET A 108 11.55 12.35 18.72
CA MET A 108 12.79 12.06 17.99
C MET A 108 12.94 13.04 16.83
N GLU A 109 14.00 13.84 16.87
CA GLU A 109 14.40 14.65 15.73
C GLU A 109 15.15 13.79 14.71
N ILE A 110 14.73 13.84 13.45
CA ILE A 110 15.30 13.05 12.36
C ILE A 110 16.15 13.98 11.50
N THR A 111 17.47 13.88 11.67
CA THR A 111 18.42 14.89 11.16
C THR A 111 19.44 14.34 10.17
N LYS A 112 19.56 13.01 10.04
CA LYS A 112 20.53 12.37 9.14
C LYS A 112 19.91 11.25 8.33
N ALA A 113 20.45 11.01 7.13
CA ALA A 113 20.10 9.87 6.31
C ALA A 113 20.31 8.55 7.06
N ASN A 114 19.48 7.56 6.76
CA ASN A 114 19.46 6.23 7.39
C ASN A 114 19.16 6.25 8.90
N GLN A 115 18.56 7.32 9.42
CA GLN A 115 18.07 7.31 10.80
C GLN A 115 16.69 6.62 10.87
N VAL A 116 15.78 6.98 9.97
CA VAL A 116 14.43 6.41 9.90
C VAL A 116 14.08 6.14 8.45
N TRP A 117 13.73 4.90 8.14
CA TRP A 117 13.09 4.53 6.88
C TRP A 117 11.62 4.20 7.13
N SER A 118 10.77 4.43 6.13
CA SER A 118 9.40 3.93 6.11
C SER A 118 9.09 3.17 4.85
N ILE A 119 8.07 2.32 4.92
CA ILE A 119 7.50 1.59 3.80
C ILE A 119 6.00 1.84 3.74
N ASP A 120 5.47 1.90 2.52
CA ASP A 120 4.03 1.87 2.30
C ASP A 120 3.72 1.24 0.94
N ILE A 121 2.48 0.80 0.77
CA ILE A 121 1.97 0.22 -0.46
C ILE A 121 0.79 1.04 -0.95
N THR A 122 0.78 1.35 -2.25
CA THR A 122 -0.39 1.86 -2.94
C THR A 122 -0.79 0.94 -4.07
N TYR A 123 -2.08 0.86 -4.40
CA TYR A 123 -2.50 0.30 -5.68
C TYR A 123 -2.27 1.31 -6.83
N ILE A 124 -2.05 0.81 -8.04
CA ILE A 124 -1.79 1.55 -9.28
C ILE A 124 -2.79 1.07 -10.35
N PRO A 125 -3.71 1.91 -10.84
CA PRO A 125 -4.63 1.55 -11.91
C PRO A 125 -3.90 1.29 -13.23
N MET A 126 -4.43 0.37 -14.03
CA MET A 126 -3.93 0.00 -15.34
C MET A 126 -5.07 -0.03 -16.36
N ALA A 127 -4.76 -0.10 -17.67
CA ALA A 127 -5.78 -0.24 -18.72
C ALA A 127 -6.66 -1.48 -18.52
N LYS A 128 -6.08 -2.55 -17.96
CA LYS A 128 -6.78 -3.75 -17.52
C LYS A 128 -6.29 -4.14 -16.13
N GLY A 129 -7.19 -4.11 -15.15
CA GLY A 129 -6.83 -4.45 -13.77
C GLY A 129 -6.02 -3.36 -13.10
N PHE A 130 -5.18 -3.77 -12.15
CA PHE A 130 -4.29 -2.89 -11.39
C PHE A 130 -3.12 -3.71 -10.85
N CYS A 131 -2.08 -3.02 -10.39
CA CYS A 131 -0.99 -3.61 -9.62
C CYS A 131 -0.80 -2.86 -8.29
N TYR A 132 0.11 -3.34 -7.45
CA TYR A 132 0.51 -2.72 -6.20
C TYR A 132 1.94 -2.23 -6.33
N LEU A 133 2.20 -1.02 -5.86
CA LEU A 133 3.50 -0.39 -5.78
C LEU A 133 3.86 -0.25 -4.30
N VAL A 134 4.99 -0.84 -3.91
CA VAL A 134 5.61 -0.57 -2.62
C VAL A 134 6.77 0.39 -2.83
N ALA A 135 6.98 1.30 -1.90
CA ALA A 135 8.17 2.13 -1.86
C ALA A 135 8.75 2.17 -0.43
N ILE A 136 10.07 2.16 -0.35
CA ILE A 136 10.83 2.41 0.88
C ILE A 136 11.47 3.78 0.74
N MET A 137 11.21 4.65 1.72
CA MET A 137 11.70 6.03 1.73
C MET A 137 12.55 6.30 2.96
N ASP A 138 13.66 7.00 2.77
CA ASP A 138 14.41 7.60 3.87
C ASP A 138 13.77 8.92 4.30
N TRP A 139 13.54 9.09 5.60
CA TRP A 139 12.87 10.28 6.10
C TRP A 139 13.77 11.52 6.00
N ALA A 140 15.03 11.48 6.43
CA ALA A 140 15.84 12.71 6.44
C ALA A 140 16.05 13.28 5.02
N SER A 141 16.35 12.41 4.05
CA SER A 141 16.68 12.80 2.67
C SER A 141 15.49 12.81 1.71
N ARG A 142 14.31 12.31 2.11
CA ARG A 142 13.12 12.14 1.24
C ARG A 142 13.33 11.27 0.01
N ARG A 143 14.44 10.53 -0.04
CA ARG A 143 14.78 9.67 -1.17
C ARG A 143 13.98 8.38 -1.13
N VAL A 144 13.43 8.00 -2.27
CA VAL A 144 12.97 6.62 -2.50
C VAL A 144 14.21 5.75 -2.67
N LEU A 145 14.41 4.82 -1.74
CA LEU A 145 15.57 3.93 -1.70
C LEU A 145 15.36 2.71 -2.58
N SER A 146 14.18 2.10 -2.49
CA SER A 146 13.78 0.98 -3.32
C SER A 146 12.26 1.00 -3.50
N TRP A 147 11.80 0.42 -4.59
CA TRP A 147 10.39 0.25 -4.89
C TRP A 147 10.20 -1.00 -5.74
N ARG A 148 9.01 -1.60 -5.67
CA ARG A 148 8.68 -2.82 -6.40
C ARG A 148 7.21 -2.82 -6.82
N LEU A 149 6.91 -3.48 -7.93
CA LEU A 149 5.54 -3.73 -8.40
C LEU A 149 5.16 -5.20 -8.22
N SER A 150 3.91 -5.43 -7.78
CA SER A 150 3.30 -6.75 -7.68
C SER A 150 1.89 -6.75 -8.24
N ASN A 151 1.46 -7.84 -8.85
CA ASN A 151 0.06 -8.03 -9.26
C ASN A 151 -0.84 -8.54 -8.11
N THR A 152 -0.25 -8.87 -6.97
CA THR A 152 -0.94 -9.36 -5.78
C THR A 152 -0.49 -8.58 -4.54
N MET A 153 -1.33 -8.56 -3.52
CA MET A 153 -1.00 -7.95 -2.22
C MET A 153 -0.15 -8.91 -1.36
N ASP A 154 0.72 -9.71 -1.98
CA ASP A 154 1.65 -10.59 -1.27
C ASP A 154 2.69 -9.74 -0.52
N THR A 155 3.12 -10.16 0.66
CA THR A 155 4.14 -9.43 1.45
C THR A 155 5.57 -9.71 0.98
N SER A 156 5.78 -10.71 0.12
CA SER A 156 7.10 -11.11 -0.39
C SER A 156 7.84 -9.99 -1.12
N PHE A 157 7.16 -9.25 -2.00
CA PHE A 157 7.80 -8.15 -2.75
C PHE A 157 8.21 -6.97 -1.87
N CYS A 158 7.61 -6.82 -0.68
CA CYS A 158 8.04 -5.83 0.32
C CYS A 158 9.38 -6.23 0.94
N ALA A 159 9.56 -7.53 1.22
CA ALA A 159 10.83 -8.06 1.70
C ALA A 159 11.95 -7.86 0.67
N ASP A 160 11.67 -8.14 -0.61
CA ASP A 160 12.63 -7.90 -1.71
C ASP A 160 13.02 -6.42 -1.85
N ALA A 161 12.08 -5.50 -1.67
CA ALA A 161 12.36 -4.07 -1.67
C ALA A 161 13.25 -3.67 -0.48
N LEU A 162 13.00 -4.24 0.70
CA LEU A 162 13.80 -3.99 1.90
C LEU A 162 15.22 -4.51 1.76
N GLU A 163 15.40 -5.74 1.27
CA GLU A 163 16.73 -6.30 1.02
C GLU A 163 17.50 -5.45 0.00
N GLU A 164 16.87 -5.06 -1.10
CA GLU A 164 17.51 -4.18 -2.09
C GLU A 164 17.93 -2.84 -1.47
N ALA A 165 17.05 -2.20 -0.69
CA ALA A 165 17.36 -0.94 -0.02
C ALA A 165 18.56 -1.11 0.93
N ILE A 166 18.59 -2.21 1.71
CA ILE A 166 19.69 -2.50 2.63
C ILE A 166 21.02 -2.69 1.89
N ILE A 167 21.01 -3.47 0.81
CA ILE A 167 22.20 -3.76 0.00
C ILE A 167 22.77 -2.48 -0.61
N ARG A 168 21.90 -1.59 -1.10
CA ARG A 168 22.32 -0.39 -1.84
C ARG A 168 22.68 0.79 -0.96
N PHE A 169 21.98 0.97 0.17
CA PHE A 169 22.05 2.20 0.98
C PHE A 169 22.50 1.97 2.42
N GLY A 170 22.84 0.74 2.80
CA GLY A 170 23.13 0.37 4.18
C GLY A 170 21.85 0.15 4.97
N LYS A 171 21.89 0.17 6.30
CA LYS A 171 20.72 -0.09 7.14
C LYS A 171 20.27 1.15 7.91
N PRO A 172 18.98 1.30 8.21
CA PRO A 172 18.50 2.36 9.06
C PRO A 172 18.66 2.04 10.55
N ASP A 173 18.67 3.07 11.40
CA ASP A 173 18.58 2.91 12.86
C ASP A 173 17.18 2.41 13.28
N ILE A 174 16.14 2.88 12.59
CA ILE A 174 14.73 2.53 12.82
C ILE A 174 14.02 2.30 11.47
N PHE A 175 13.23 1.24 11.40
CA PHE A 175 12.29 1.01 10.31
C PHE A 175 10.86 1.22 10.81
N ASN A 176 10.17 2.21 10.28
CA ASN A 176 8.80 2.54 10.63
C ASN A 176 7.82 1.88 9.65
N THR A 177 6.84 1.17 10.19
CA THR A 177 5.75 0.58 9.40
C THR A 177 4.41 1.01 9.98
N ASP A 178 3.39 1.04 9.12
CA ASP A 178 2.02 1.07 9.60
C ASP A 178 1.64 -0.23 10.31
N GLN A 179 0.65 -0.17 11.20
CA GLN A 179 0.05 -1.33 11.87
C GLN A 179 -0.72 -2.28 10.93
N GLY A 180 -0.60 -2.12 9.61
CA GLY A 180 -1.16 -3.04 8.62
C GLY A 180 -0.54 -4.43 8.73
N SER A 181 -1.36 -5.47 8.63
CA SER A 181 -0.92 -6.87 8.74
C SER A 181 0.15 -7.27 7.70
N GLN A 182 0.29 -6.50 6.63
CA GLN A 182 1.20 -6.74 5.50
C GLN A 182 2.68 -6.59 5.86
N PHE A 183 3.04 -5.65 6.76
CA PHE A 183 4.44 -5.38 7.13
C PHE A 183 4.90 -6.13 8.38
N THR A 184 4.04 -7.01 8.90
CA THR A 184 4.30 -7.86 10.08
C THR A 184 4.59 -9.31 9.73
N SER A 185 4.78 -9.62 8.44
CA SER A 185 5.10 -10.99 8.03
C SER A 185 6.41 -11.45 8.66
N GLU A 186 6.50 -12.76 8.93
CA GLU A 186 7.67 -13.36 9.56
C GLU A 186 8.94 -13.12 8.73
N ALA A 187 8.82 -13.20 7.40
CA ALA A 187 9.93 -12.93 6.48
C ALA A 187 10.44 -11.48 6.61
N PHE A 188 9.54 -10.50 6.59
CA PHE A 188 9.89 -9.08 6.67
C PHE A 188 10.55 -8.74 8.02
N THR A 189 9.92 -9.18 9.11
CA THR A 189 10.45 -8.95 10.46
C THR A 189 11.78 -9.68 10.70
N LYS A 190 11.98 -10.86 10.10
CA LYS A 190 13.25 -11.59 10.15
C LYS A 190 14.40 -10.80 9.51
N ILE A 191 14.17 -10.14 8.37
CA ILE A 191 15.19 -9.29 7.72
C ILE A 191 15.60 -8.15 8.66
N LEU A 192 14.62 -7.45 9.26
CA LEU A 192 14.87 -6.34 10.18
C LEU A 192 15.66 -6.80 11.42
N ASN A 193 15.23 -7.90 12.05
CA ASN A 193 15.89 -8.45 13.22
C ASN A 193 17.33 -8.92 12.91
N THR A 194 17.54 -9.61 11.78
CA THR A 194 18.86 -10.11 11.37
C THR A 194 19.85 -8.97 11.14
N ASN A 195 19.37 -7.81 10.69
CA ASN A 195 20.19 -6.63 10.47
C ASN A 195 20.33 -5.73 11.72
N ASN A 196 19.74 -6.13 12.86
CA ASN A 196 19.66 -5.33 14.09
C ASN A 196 18.99 -3.96 13.88
N ILE A 197 17.97 -3.90 13.04
CA ILE A 197 17.18 -2.70 12.78
C ILE A 197 16.02 -2.64 13.79
N ARG A 198 15.85 -1.51 14.48
CA ARG A 198 14.73 -1.36 15.41
C ARG A 198 13.42 -1.15 14.64
N ILE A 199 12.39 -1.88 15.04
CA ILE A 199 11.07 -1.81 14.40
C ILE A 199 10.21 -0.84 15.19
N SER A 200 9.71 0.20 14.50
CA SER A 200 8.70 1.11 15.00
C SER A 200 7.40 0.85 14.27
N MET A 201 6.29 0.78 15.00
CA MET A 201 4.96 0.67 14.39
C MET A 201 4.08 1.84 14.81
N ASP A 202 3.54 2.55 13.82
CA ASP A 202 2.61 3.63 14.12
C ASP A 202 1.31 3.08 14.73
N GLY A 203 0.90 3.68 15.85
CA GLY A 203 -0.38 3.41 16.47
C GLY A 203 -1.52 4.06 15.70
N LYS A 204 -2.70 3.44 15.67
CA LYS A 204 -3.94 4.03 15.11
C LYS A 204 -4.15 5.47 15.60
N GLY A 205 -3.72 6.46 14.81
CA GLY A 205 -3.87 7.89 15.13
C GLY A 205 -2.70 8.83 14.84
N ARG A 206 -1.53 8.39 14.34
CA ARG A 206 -0.42 9.32 13.99
C ARG A 206 -0.18 9.43 12.48
N TRP A 207 -1.24 9.76 11.76
CA TRP A 207 -1.22 10.08 10.32
C TRP A 207 -0.09 11.05 9.90
N LYS A 208 0.36 11.95 10.78
CA LYS A 208 1.47 12.88 10.52
C LYS A 208 2.80 12.17 10.19
N ASP A 209 2.98 10.93 10.65
CA ASP A 209 4.19 10.14 10.42
C ASP A 209 4.27 9.60 8.98
N ASN A 210 3.12 9.44 8.32
CA ASN A 210 3.06 9.01 6.92
C ASN A 210 3.08 10.16 5.93
N ILE A 211 3.19 11.41 6.39
CA ILE A 211 3.05 12.59 5.51
C ILE A 211 4.01 12.57 4.32
N TYR A 212 5.21 12.01 4.47
CA TYR A 212 6.21 12.00 3.41
C TYR A 212 5.93 10.94 2.35
N ILE A 213 5.47 9.76 2.76
CA ILE A 213 5.10 8.71 1.81
C ILE A 213 3.72 8.98 1.19
N GLU A 214 2.79 9.62 1.92
CA GLU A 214 1.56 10.16 1.35
C GLU A 214 1.84 11.19 0.24
N ARG A 215 2.81 12.09 0.47
CA ARG A 215 3.27 13.05 -0.55
C ARG A 215 3.87 12.34 -1.76
N LEU A 216 4.66 11.28 -1.55
CA LEU A 216 5.16 10.45 -2.64
C LEU A 216 4.01 9.93 -3.49
N TRP A 217 2.98 9.35 -2.87
CA TRP A 217 1.84 8.80 -3.58
C TRP A 217 1.04 9.85 -4.33
N TRP A 218 0.89 11.04 -3.76
CA TRP A 218 0.31 12.17 -4.45
C TRP A 218 1.05 12.50 -5.74
N SER A 219 2.35 12.75 -5.66
CA SER A 219 3.14 13.12 -6.84
C SER A 219 3.20 11.99 -7.87
N VAL A 220 3.53 10.75 -7.47
CA VAL A 220 3.54 9.59 -8.36
C VAL A 220 2.18 9.42 -9.06
N LYS A 221 1.07 9.56 -8.33
CA LYS A 221 -0.24 9.34 -8.93
C LYS A 221 -0.64 10.44 -9.89
N TYR A 222 -0.45 11.70 -9.50
CA TYR A 222 -0.91 12.82 -10.32
C TYR A 222 0.01 13.13 -11.50
N GLU A 223 1.32 13.01 -11.32
CA GLU A 223 2.31 13.41 -12.32
C GLU A 223 2.63 12.27 -13.29
N GLU A 224 2.37 11.02 -12.92
CA GLU A 224 2.77 9.84 -13.70
C GLU A 224 1.58 8.90 -13.97
N VAL A 225 0.95 8.37 -12.92
CA VAL A 225 -0.01 7.25 -13.07
C VAL A 225 -1.33 7.68 -13.71
N TYR A 226 -1.95 8.79 -13.27
CA TYR A 226 -3.28 9.19 -13.73
C TYR A 226 -3.29 9.78 -15.14
N LEU A 227 -2.11 10.18 -15.64
CA LEU A 227 -1.91 10.66 -17.01
C LEU A 227 -1.77 9.50 -18.01
N LYS A 228 -1.56 8.27 -17.53
CA LYS A 228 -1.27 7.09 -18.35
C LYS A 228 -2.27 5.97 -18.12
N ALA A 229 -2.32 5.06 -19.08
CA ALA A 229 -3.13 3.85 -19.01
C ALA A 229 -2.25 2.65 -19.36
N TYR A 230 -1.44 2.19 -18.41
CA TYR A 230 -0.48 1.11 -18.65
C TYR A 230 -1.19 -0.16 -19.16
N GLY A 231 -0.74 -0.68 -20.29
CA GLY A 231 -1.23 -1.91 -20.90
C GLY A 231 -0.66 -3.18 -20.24
N SER A 232 0.50 -3.08 -19.57
CA SER A 232 1.15 -4.22 -18.91
C SER A 232 1.96 -3.82 -17.67
N ILE A 233 2.28 -4.81 -16.81
CA ILE A 233 3.13 -4.58 -15.63
C ILE A 233 4.55 -4.20 -16.05
N ALA A 234 5.04 -4.74 -17.17
CA ALA A 234 6.36 -4.41 -17.70
C ALA A 234 6.45 -2.94 -18.11
N GLU A 235 5.41 -2.44 -18.79
CA GLU A 235 5.27 -1.03 -19.15
C GLU A 235 5.15 -0.14 -17.90
N ALA A 236 4.25 -0.47 -16.97
CA ALA A 236 4.11 0.25 -15.72
C ALA A 236 5.46 0.32 -14.95
N ARG A 237 6.21 -0.78 -14.93
CA ARG A 237 7.54 -0.83 -14.31
C ARG A 237 8.51 0.12 -15.00
N GLN A 238 8.56 0.14 -16.32
CA GLN A 238 9.50 1.00 -17.03
C GLN A 238 9.18 2.48 -16.82
N GLU A 239 7.91 2.87 -16.90
CA GLU A 239 7.49 4.25 -16.75
C GLU A 239 7.66 4.76 -15.30
N ILE A 240 7.25 3.96 -14.31
CA ILE A 240 7.44 4.28 -12.88
C ILE A 240 8.94 4.33 -12.54
N LYS A 241 9.77 3.49 -13.17
CA LYS A 241 11.23 3.57 -13.04
C LYS A 241 11.75 4.91 -13.52
N ASN A 242 11.38 5.33 -14.73
CA ASN A 242 11.81 6.62 -15.28
C ASN A 242 11.37 7.77 -14.36
N TYR A 243 10.16 7.70 -13.81
CA TYR A 243 9.68 8.69 -12.85
C TYR A 243 10.53 8.74 -11.58
N PHE A 244 10.81 7.60 -10.94
CA PHE A 244 11.64 7.56 -9.73
C PHE A 244 13.11 7.89 -9.97
N GLU A 245 13.64 7.70 -11.19
CA GLU A 245 14.97 8.19 -11.57
C GLU A 245 15.04 9.72 -11.62
N LEU A 246 13.91 10.37 -11.93
CA LEU A 246 13.78 11.83 -11.94
C LEU A 246 13.32 12.40 -10.58
N TRP A 247 12.92 11.55 -9.62
CA TRP A 247 12.39 11.98 -8.33
C TRP A 247 13.42 12.86 -7.59
N PRO A 248 13.14 14.16 -7.43
CA PRO A 248 14.14 15.11 -6.95
C PRO A 248 14.48 14.88 -5.48
N ILE A 249 15.77 14.98 -5.17
CA ILE A 249 16.34 14.90 -3.80
C ILE A 249 16.00 16.17 -2.98
N ASP A 250 15.56 17.27 -3.63
CA ASP A 250 15.34 18.58 -3.01
C ASP A 250 13.92 19.13 -3.24
N LEU A 251 12.87 18.45 -2.75
CA LEU A 251 11.61 19.15 -2.47
C LEU A 251 11.70 19.89 -1.13
N ALA A 252 12.56 20.91 -1.10
CA ALA A 252 12.47 22.02 -0.16
C ALA A 252 11.42 23.02 -0.68
N ASP A 253 10.13 22.63 -0.74
CA ASP A 253 9.07 23.65 -0.82
C ASP A 253 7.75 23.20 -0.14
N PRO A 254 7.27 23.88 0.92
CA PRO A 254 6.15 23.41 1.76
C PRO A 254 4.72 23.68 1.23
N ILE A 255 4.51 24.09 -0.03
CA ILE A 255 3.35 24.96 -0.32
C ILE A 255 2.03 24.26 -0.72
N ILE A 256 2.01 23.02 -1.23
CA ILE A 256 0.73 22.48 -1.76
C ILE A 256 -0.08 21.65 -0.75
N TYR A 257 0.55 21.01 0.24
CA TYR A 257 -0.20 20.23 1.26
C TYR A 257 -0.61 21.07 2.49
N ASN A 258 0.22 22.02 2.94
CA ASN A 258 0.03 22.62 4.27
C ASN A 258 -0.92 23.83 4.34
N LYS A 259 -1.09 24.63 3.28
CA LYS A 259 -1.85 25.89 3.41
C LYS A 259 -3.38 25.73 3.44
N HIS A 260 -3.94 24.69 2.82
CA HIS A 260 -5.40 24.50 2.77
C HIS A 260 -5.93 23.43 3.74
N HIS A 261 -5.14 22.41 4.10
CA HIS A 261 -5.63 21.29 4.93
C HIS A 261 -5.72 21.61 6.42
N GLU A 262 -4.79 22.41 6.98
CA GLU A 262 -4.84 22.81 8.39
C GLU A 262 -5.98 23.83 8.66
N GLN A 263 -6.17 24.81 7.78
CA GLN A 263 -7.18 25.86 7.98
C GLN A 263 -8.62 25.40 7.70
N GLN A 264 -8.83 24.41 6.82
CA GLN A 264 -10.17 24.02 6.40
C GLN A 264 -10.79 22.89 7.27
N TYR A 265 -9.96 22.14 8.00
CA TYR A 265 -10.42 20.94 8.72
C TYR A 265 -9.93 20.80 10.16
N TRP A 266 -8.94 21.60 10.62
CA TRP A 266 -8.34 21.48 11.96
C TRP A 266 -8.15 22.83 12.68
N GLY A 267 -8.72 23.92 12.15
CA GLY A 267 -8.88 25.21 12.84
C GLY A 267 -10.11 25.22 13.75
#